data_AF-A0A9D4WFW0-F1
#
_entry.id   AF-A0A9D4WFW0-F1
#
_cell.length_a   1.000
_cell.length_b   1.000
_cell.length_c   1.000
_cell.angle_alpha   90.00
_cell.angle_beta   90.00
_cell.angle_gamma   90.00
#
_symmetry.space_group_name_H-M   'P 1'
#
loop_
_entity.id
_entity.type
_entity.pdbx_description
1 polymer ?
#
loop_
_entity_poly.entity_id
_entity_poly.type
_entity_poly.pdbx_seq_one_letter_code
_entity_poly.pdbx_strand_id
1 'polypeptide(L)'
;MIRSLFLQCLTFSEMFQAKLIVENVHLHLLPSLNPDGFTLRKRGNANNIDLNRDFPDQFLFLNDDEDSRQPETRAIMNWSRDIQFTASATLHGGALVANYPWDGTDDKRTFYYGCPDDDAFRFMASIYSHSHYNMSSSKEFLDGITNGAAWYPLYGGMQDWNYIHAGCFELTLEISDNKWPVAAELPIIWKYNKMSMLNLVASLVKTGVHGRIYSSGDGRPLPASITVSGINYTVRAGRTFADYHRLLAPRDKYEVVATMPGYKSRNTTIWLDEGAMTLDFVLDPEVSVKGGILQNVYDCNCDSKSKLEFVEFLWGSHFEVFFVFIVILGFLCILFQKRKKVKISTTKQRTVMDIVELDSCDDWKKKIDEYLQRMTAMNAVERKALHARLAKSVRLIKANGQGKFNPSSPSSRSRSMKITR
;
A
#
# COMPACT_ATOMS: atom_id res chain seq x y z
N MET A 1 9.52 11.33 -2.08
CA MET A 1 10.99 11.27 -2.27
C MET A 1 11.43 9.99 -2.95
N ILE A 2 10.96 8.79 -2.54
CA ILE A 2 11.31 7.49 -3.17
C ILE A 2 10.85 7.38 -4.64
N ARG A 3 9.70 7.99 -5.01
CA ARG A 3 9.24 8.09 -6.41
C ARG A 3 10.25 8.74 -7.38
N SER A 4 11.15 9.60 -6.90
CA SER A 4 12.06 10.35 -7.77
C SER A 4 13.40 9.66 -8.02
N LEU A 5 13.83 8.75 -7.14
CA LEU A 5 15.11 8.05 -7.25
C LEU A 5 15.03 6.85 -8.21
N PHE A 6 13.84 6.26 -8.36
CA PHE A 6 13.63 5.09 -9.23
C PHE A 6 13.70 5.42 -10.73
N LEU A 7 13.44 6.68 -11.13
CA LEU A 7 13.19 7.06 -12.53
C LEU A 7 14.41 7.65 -13.26
N GLN A 8 15.48 8.07 -12.57
CA GLN A 8 16.56 8.85 -13.20
C GLN A 8 17.64 8.02 -13.91
N CYS A 9 17.57 6.68 -13.88
CA CYS A 9 18.54 5.80 -14.55
C CYS A 9 17.88 4.62 -15.28
N LEU A 10 16.67 4.81 -15.82
CA LEU A 10 15.96 3.74 -16.51
C LEU A 10 16.19 3.80 -18.04
N THR A 11 16.49 2.65 -18.64
CA THR A 11 16.42 2.45 -20.10
C THR A 11 14.97 2.51 -20.58
N PHE A 12 14.73 2.61 -21.89
CA PHE A 12 13.36 2.72 -22.44
C PHE A 12 12.45 1.53 -22.06
N SER A 13 12.98 0.31 -22.09
CA SER A 13 12.25 -0.89 -21.65
C SER A 13 11.95 -0.87 -20.15
N GLU A 14 12.92 -0.40 -19.34
CA GLU A 14 12.75 -0.20 -17.91
C GLU A 14 11.70 0.87 -17.60
N MET A 15 11.64 1.94 -18.40
CA MET A 15 10.62 2.99 -18.27
C MET A 15 9.21 2.46 -18.56
N PHE A 16 9.04 1.57 -19.54
CA PHE A 16 7.74 0.95 -19.81
C PHE A 16 7.26 0.09 -18.63
N GLN A 17 8.15 -0.76 -18.09
CA GLN A 17 7.85 -1.58 -16.92
C GLN A 17 7.54 -0.71 -15.69
N ALA A 18 8.38 0.29 -15.42
CA ALA A 18 8.18 1.20 -14.30
C ALA A 18 6.87 1.99 -14.42
N LYS A 19 6.50 2.43 -15.62
CA LYS A 19 5.22 3.09 -15.87
C LYS A 19 4.05 2.16 -15.58
N LEU A 20 4.09 0.93 -16.10
CA LEU A 20 3.05 -0.07 -15.85
C LEU A 20 2.85 -0.30 -14.35
N ILE A 21 3.95 -0.49 -13.61
CA ILE A 21 3.93 -0.69 -12.16
C ILE A 21 3.33 0.53 -11.44
N VAL A 22 3.80 1.74 -11.74
CA VAL A 22 3.33 2.96 -11.06
C VAL A 22 1.84 3.24 -11.32
N GLU A 23 1.33 2.88 -12.50
CA GLU A 23 -0.06 3.11 -12.87
C GLU A 23 -1.02 2.03 -12.35
N ASN A 24 -0.55 0.78 -12.19
CA ASN A 24 -1.44 -0.38 -11.95
C ASN A 24 -1.14 -1.18 -10.68
N VAL A 25 -0.04 -0.89 -9.98
CA VAL A 25 0.38 -1.61 -8.77
C VAL A 25 0.55 -0.64 -7.62
N HIS A 26 -0.09 -0.94 -6.49
CA HIS A 26 0.21 -0.25 -5.23
C HIS A 26 1.44 -0.89 -4.58
N LEU A 27 2.63 -0.41 -4.97
CA LEU A 27 3.90 -0.97 -4.52
C LEU A 27 4.34 -0.41 -3.17
N HIS A 28 4.58 -1.31 -2.20
CA HIS A 28 5.21 -1.00 -0.93
C HIS A 28 6.64 -1.53 -0.90
N LEU A 29 7.57 -0.77 -0.32
CA LEU A 29 8.97 -1.15 -0.18
C LEU A 29 9.39 -0.99 1.28
N LEU A 30 9.87 -2.08 1.90
CA LEU A 30 10.47 -2.09 3.22
C LEU A 30 11.98 -2.41 3.07
N PRO A 31 12.86 -1.39 3.09
CA PRO A 31 14.29 -1.61 2.86
C PRO A 31 14.98 -2.46 3.94
N SER A 32 14.45 -2.46 5.17
CA SER A 32 15.01 -3.25 6.26
C SER A 32 13.92 -3.62 7.26
N LEU A 33 13.70 -4.92 7.43
CA LEU A 33 12.88 -5.47 8.51
C LEU A 33 13.65 -5.51 9.85
N ASN A 34 14.98 -5.69 9.79
CA ASN A 34 15.85 -5.85 10.96
C ASN A 34 16.95 -4.77 11.01
N PRO A 35 16.60 -3.49 11.28
CA PRO A 35 17.58 -2.41 11.32
C PRO A 35 18.58 -2.55 12.49
N ASP A 36 18.15 -3.14 13.62
CA ASP A 36 19.01 -3.38 14.78
C ASP A 36 20.08 -4.44 14.48
N GLY A 37 19.68 -5.56 13.88
CA GLY A 37 20.61 -6.59 13.41
C GLY A 37 21.58 -6.06 12.36
N PHE A 38 21.12 -5.22 11.43
CA PHE A 38 21.99 -4.58 10.44
C PHE A 38 23.05 -3.69 11.11
N THR A 39 22.65 -2.84 12.07
CA THR A 39 23.56 -1.95 12.80
C THR A 39 24.59 -2.73 13.60
N LEU A 40 24.17 -3.84 14.20
CA LEU A 40 25.02 -4.73 15.00
C LEU A 40 25.78 -5.77 14.16
N ARG A 41 25.62 -5.77 12.83
CA ARG A 41 26.19 -6.75 11.89
C ARG A 41 25.93 -8.21 12.31
N LYS A 42 24.68 -8.50 12.68
CA LYS A 42 24.23 -9.84 13.07
C LYS A 42 22.93 -10.21 12.36
N ARG A 43 22.68 -11.51 12.25
CA ARG A 43 21.47 -12.08 11.62
C ARG A 43 20.21 -11.82 12.44
N GLY A 44 20.27 -12.13 13.74
CA GLY A 44 19.12 -11.97 14.64
C GLY A 44 18.80 -10.50 14.93
N ASN A 45 17.61 -10.24 15.46
CA ASN A 45 17.22 -8.90 15.90
C ASN A 45 17.97 -8.48 17.19
N ALA A 46 17.58 -7.37 17.82
CA ALA A 46 18.21 -6.89 19.06
C ALA A 46 18.30 -7.99 20.14
N ASN A 47 17.26 -8.81 20.29
CA ASN A 47 17.16 -9.93 21.23
C ASN A 47 17.87 -11.22 20.77
N ASN A 48 18.59 -11.17 19.65
CA ASN A 48 19.28 -12.30 19.04
C ASN A 48 18.35 -13.43 18.56
N ILE A 49 17.10 -13.09 18.23
CA ILE A 49 16.12 -14.01 17.64
C ILE A 49 16.20 -13.94 16.11
N ASP A 50 16.17 -15.11 15.45
CA ASP A 50 16.05 -15.19 13.99
C ASP A 50 14.60 -14.90 13.60
N LEU A 51 14.36 -13.73 12.99
CA LEU A 51 13.01 -13.33 12.58
C LEU A 51 12.41 -14.27 11.53
N ASN A 52 13.22 -14.97 10.73
CA ASN A 52 12.73 -15.98 9.78
C ASN A 52 12.57 -17.37 10.43
N ARG A 53 12.41 -17.42 11.75
CA ARG A 53 12.00 -18.58 12.57
C ARG A 53 10.93 -18.19 13.60
N ASP A 54 10.42 -16.97 13.52
CA ASP A 54 9.58 -16.36 14.56
C ASP A 54 8.10 -16.26 14.14
N PHE A 55 7.73 -16.59 12.90
CA PHE A 55 6.32 -16.59 12.50
C PHE A 55 5.60 -17.88 12.98
N PRO A 56 4.28 -17.84 13.20
CA PRO A 56 3.46 -19.05 13.33
C PRO A 56 3.67 -20.00 12.14
N ASP A 57 3.65 -21.31 12.41
CA ASP A 57 4.01 -22.34 11.43
C ASP A 57 2.95 -23.44 11.37
N GLN A 58 2.70 -24.00 10.18
CA GLN A 58 1.69 -25.03 9.98
C GLN A 58 2.04 -26.40 10.60
N PHE A 59 3.33 -26.66 10.87
CA PHE A 59 3.83 -27.92 11.44
C PHE A 59 4.36 -27.73 12.87
N LEU A 60 4.83 -26.54 13.23
CA LEU A 60 5.36 -26.20 14.55
C LEU A 60 4.54 -25.11 15.26
N PHE A 61 3.70 -25.55 16.19
CA PHE A 61 2.81 -24.67 16.99
C PHE A 61 3.52 -23.84 18.08
N LEU A 62 4.86 -23.87 18.15
CA LEU A 62 5.64 -23.14 19.17
C LEU A 62 5.51 -21.61 19.03
N ASN A 63 5.08 -21.15 17.85
CA ASN A 63 5.00 -19.74 17.51
C ASN A 63 3.57 -19.21 17.40
N ASP A 64 2.56 -20.01 17.78
CA ASP A 64 1.14 -19.67 17.62
C ASP A 64 0.68 -18.51 18.52
N ASP A 65 1.35 -18.31 19.66
CA ASP A 65 1.14 -17.13 20.48
C ASP A 65 1.77 -15.89 19.81
N GLU A 66 0.96 -15.20 19.02
CA GLU A 66 1.38 -14.01 18.27
C GLU A 66 1.83 -12.85 19.17
N ASP A 67 1.30 -12.74 20.39
CA ASP A 67 1.68 -11.67 21.33
C ASP A 67 3.08 -11.88 21.92
N SER A 68 3.58 -13.12 21.90
CA SER A 68 4.94 -13.47 22.31
C SER A 68 6.01 -13.22 21.24
N ARG A 69 5.62 -12.86 20.01
CA ARG A 69 6.54 -12.69 18.87
C ARG A 69 7.34 -11.40 18.95
N GLN A 70 8.46 -11.37 18.23
CA GLN A 70 9.31 -10.17 18.17
C GLN A 70 8.52 -8.98 17.59
N PRO A 71 8.84 -7.74 18.02
CA PRO A 71 8.10 -6.57 17.57
C PRO A 71 8.13 -6.39 16.04
N GLU A 72 9.23 -6.77 15.38
CA GLU A 72 9.36 -6.75 13.92
C GLU A 72 8.41 -7.74 13.26
N THR A 73 8.34 -8.98 13.76
CA THR A 73 7.42 -10.03 13.30
C THR A 73 5.97 -9.57 13.42
N ARG A 74 5.58 -9.06 14.60
CA ARG A 74 4.21 -8.54 14.85
C ARG A 74 3.87 -7.36 13.94
N ALA A 75 4.83 -6.49 13.67
CA ALA A 75 4.62 -5.37 12.75
C ALA A 75 4.30 -5.85 11.34
N ILE A 76 5.00 -6.88 10.83
CA ILE A 76 4.69 -7.47 9.52
C ILE A 76 3.34 -8.18 9.55
N MET A 77 3.05 -8.98 10.58
CA MET A 77 1.77 -9.70 10.66
C MET A 77 0.59 -8.73 10.63
N ASN A 78 0.66 -7.63 11.37
CA ASN A 78 -0.38 -6.59 11.38
C ASN A 78 -0.45 -5.87 10.03
N TRP A 79 0.70 -5.49 9.45
CA TRP A 79 0.74 -4.80 8.17
C TRP A 79 0.16 -5.62 7.02
N SER A 80 0.46 -6.92 6.97
CA SER A 80 -0.09 -7.84 5.97
C SER A 80 -1.60 -8.00 6.09
N ARG A 81 -2.15 -8.00 7.32
CA ARG A 81 -3.60 -8.06 7.57
C ARG A 81 -4.32 -6.78 7.17
N ASP A 82 -3.71 -5.64 7.44
CA ASP A 82 -4.30 -4.32 7.18
C ASP A 82 -4.41 -4.02 5.68
N ILE A 83 -3.38 -4.39 4.90
CA ILE A 83 -3.34 -4.09 3.47
C ILE A 83 -3.88 -5.23 2.60
N GLN A 84 -3.76 -6.48 3.04
CA GLN A 84 -4.10 -7.68 2.28
C GLN A 84 -3.33 -7.75 0.93
N PHE A 85 -2.02 -7.89 1.01
CA PHE A 85 -1.14 -7.95 -0.17
C PHE A 85 -1.45 -9.14 -1.08
N THR A 86 -1.43 -8.91 -2.40
CA THR A 86 -1.54 -9.99 -3.40
C THR A 86 -0.28 -10.84 -3.47
N ALA A 87 0.87 -10.20 -3.47
CA ALA A 87 2.18 -10.83 -3.61
C ALA A 87 3.27 -10.02 -2.91
N SER A 88 4.35 -10.71 -2.57
CA SER A 88 5.52 -10.15 -1.90
C SER A 88 6.78 -10.87 -2.37
N ALA A 89 7.93 -10.27 -2.06
CA ALA A 89 9.22 -10.94 -2.16
C ALA A 89 10.16 -10.40 -1.10
N THR A 90 10.88 -11.29 -0.43
CA THR A 90 11.88 -10.95 0.58
C THR A 90 13.27 -11.11 -0.02
N LEU A 91 14.20 -10.24 0.37
CA LEU A 91 15.57 -10.29 -0.15
C LEU A 91 16.50 -10.83 0.93
N HIS A 92 17.21 -11.89 0.58
CA HIS A 92 18.17 -12.60 1.42
C HIS A 92 19.54 -12.67 0.73
N GLY A 93 20.55 -13.10 1.48
CA GLY A 93 21.88 -13.39 0.95
C GLY A 93 22.46 -14.63 1.61
N GLY A 94 23.43 -15.24 0.92
CA GLY A 94 24.05 -16.50 1.28
C GLY A 94 23.96 -17.56 0.17
N ALA A 95 23.17 -17.29 -0.87
CA ALA A 95 23.08 -18.09 -2.09
C ALA A 95 22.63 -17.20 -3.27
N LEU A 96 22.44 -17.82 -4.44
CA LEU A 96 21.85 -17.18 -5.61
C LEU A 96 20.72 -18.04 -6.20
N VAL A 97 19.50 -17.86 -5.72
CA VAL A 97 18.32 -18.65 -6.08
C VAL A 97 17.01 -17.95 -5.72
N ALA A 98 15.95 -18.16 -6.49
CA ALA A 98 14.59 -17.81 -6.10
C ALA A 98 13.90 -19.01 -5.40
N ASN A 99 13.76 -18.90 -4.07
CA ASN A 99 13.11 -19.89 -3.23
C ASN A 99 11.60 -19.66 -3.15
N TYR A 100 10.82 -20.74 -3.17
CA TYR A 100 9.36 -20.71 -3.11
C TYR A 100 8.77 -21.79 -2.18
N PRO A 101 7.53 -21.59 -1.71
CA PRO A 101 6.86 -22.51 -0.79
C PRO A 101 6.72 -23.96 -1.28
N TRP A 102 6.58 -24.93 -0.37
CA TRP A 102 6.75 -24.77 1.07
C TRP A 102 8.21 -24.73 1.50
N ASP A 103 8.49 -24.06 2.62
CA ASP A 103 9.80 -24.04 3.26
C ASP A 103 10.05 -25.26 4.13
N GLY A 104 9.02 -25.96 4.60
CA GLY A 104 9.13 -27.13 5.48
C GLY A 104 8.22 -28.29 5.11
N THR A 105 8.49 -29.45 5.70
CA THR A 105 7.66 -30.67 5.61
C THR A 105 7.15 -31.08 6.99
N ASP A 106 6.08 -31.87 7.05
CA ASP A 106 5.52 -32.39 8.30
C ASP A 106 6.49 -33.33 9.04
N ASP A 107 7.20 -34.18 8.30
CA ASP A 107 8.15 -35.17 8.83
C ASP A 107 9.59 -34.65 9.00
N LYS A 108 9.82 -33.37 8.65
CA LYS A 108 11.11 -32.65 8.75
C LYS A 108 12.22 -33.16 7.85
N ARG A 109 11.90 -33.97 6.84
CA ARG A 109 12.88 -34.43 5.86
C ARG A 109 12.99 -33.47 4.69
N THR A 110 14.17 -33.47 4.09
CA THR A 110 14.49 -32.68 2.89
C THR A 110 14.01 -33.41 1.65
N PHE A 111 12.87 -33.00 1.11
CA PHE A 111 12.37 -33.43 -0.20
C PHE A 111 11.40 -32.38 -0.75
N TYR A 112 11.05 -32.49 -2.03
CA TYR A 112 10.12 -31.58 -2.68
C TYR A 112 8.73 -31.64 -2.04
N TYR A 113 8.25 -30.50 -1.55
CA TYR A 113 6.94 -30.39 -0.94
C TYR A 113 6.22 -29.14 -1.43
N GLY A 114 5.42 -29.32 -2.49
CA GLY A 114 4.70 -28.25 -3.16
C GLY A 114 3.44 -27.81 -2.41
N CYS A 115 3.14 -26.51 -2.47
CA CYS A 115 1.89 -25.96 -1.98
C CYS A 115 0.75 -26.12 -3.01
N PRO A 116 -0.52 -25.85 -2.65
CA PRO A 116 -1.63 -25.92 -3.61
C PRO A 116 -1.41 -25.07 -4.87
N ASP A 117 -0.67 -23.97 -4.76
CA ASP A 117 -0.32 -23.04 -5.85
C ASP A 117 1.12 -23.23 -6.37
N ASP A 118 1.69 -24.43 -6.26
CA ASP A 118 3.07 -24.74 -6.65
C ASP A 118 3.44 -24.24 -8.06
N ASP A 119 2.58 -24.50 -9.06
CA ASP A 119 2.80 -24.03 -10.44
C ASP A 119 2.89 -22.49 -10.53
N ALA A 120 2.04 -21.77 -9.81
CA ALA A 120 2.04 -20.31 -9.80
C ALA A 120 3.32 -19.76 -9.15
N PHE A 121 3.76 -20.36 -8.05
CA PHE A 121 5.00 -19.98 -7.38
C PHE A 121 6.23 -20.28 -8.22
N ARG A 122 6.30 -21.46 -8.86
CA ARG A 122 7.36 -21.81 -9.81
C ARG A 122 7.43 -20.81 -10.95
N PHE A 123 6.27 -20.43 -11.50
CA PHE A 123 6.18 -19.44 -12.57
C PHE A 123 6.70 -18.07 -12.10
N MET A 124 6.26 -17.58 -10.94
CA MET A 124 6.76 -16.33 -10.36
C MET A 124 8.28 -16.35 -10.10
N ALA A 125 8.79 -17.43 -9.51
CA ALA A 125 10.21 -17.62 -9.25
C ALA A 125 11.02 -17.63 -10.57
N SER A 126 10.47 -18.28 -11.59
CA SER A 126 11.08 -18.36 -12.93
C SER A 126 11.19 -16.99 -13.59
N ILE A 127 10.18 -16.12 -13.44
CA ILE A 127 10.21 -14.74 -13.94
C ILE A 127 11.40 -13.98 -13.34
N TYR A 128 11.61 -14.08 -12.03
CA TYR A 128 12.73 -13.42 -11.36
C TYR A 128 14.08 -13.99 -11.82
N SER A 129 14.22 -15.33 -11.77
CA SER A 129 15.46 -16.04 -12.06
C SER A 129 15.93 -15.84 -13.51
N HIS A 130 15.03 -15.98 -14.48
CA HIS A 130 15.36 -15.82 -15.91
C HIS A 130 15.62 -14.37 -16.32
N SER A 131 15.08 -13.42 -15.57
CA SER A 131 15.37 -11.99 -15.77
C SER A 131 16.66 -11.55 -15.08
N HIS A 132 17.22 -12.37 -14.19
CA HIS A 132 18.45 -12.08 -13.47
C HIS A 132 19.63 -12.34 -14.39
N TYR A 133 20.76 -11.65 -14.15
CA TYR A 133 21.94 -11.76 -15.01
C TYR A 133 22.44 -13.20 -15.21
N ASN A 134 22.45 -14.01 -14.14
CA ASN A 134 23.00 -15.37 -14.16
C ASN A 134 22.31 -16.36 -13.20
N MET A 135 21.16 -16.02 -12.60
CA MET A 135 20.51 -16.91 -11.62
C MET A 135 20.00 -18.18 -12.29
N SER A 136 19.32 -18.06 -13.43
CA SER A 136 18.81 -19.20 -14.21
C SER A 136 19.89 -20.12 -14.78
N SER A 137 21.14 -19.65 -14.82
CA SER A 137 22.31 -20.43 -15.27
C SER A 137 23.00 -21.17 -14.12
N SER A 138 22.38 -21.23 -12.95
CA SER A 138 22.93 -21.95 -11.79
C SER A 138 23.12 -23.43 -12.10
N LYS A 139 24.23 -23.98 -11.63
CA LYS A 139 24.53 -25.43 -11.68
C LYS A 139 24.00 -26.18 -10.47
N GLU A 140 23.74 -25.45 -9.38
CA GLU A 140 23.26 -26.00 -8.11
C GLU A 140 21.73 -26.06 -8.11
N PHE A 141 21.08 -24.98 -8.56
CA PHE A 141 19.64 -24.85 -8.61
C PHE A 141 19.19 -24.83 -10.07
N LEU A 142 18.53 -25.91 -10.51
CA LEU A 142 17.99 -25.99 -11.87
C LEU A 142 17.07 -24.80 -12.14
N ASP A 143 17.29 -24.11 -13.27
CA ASP A 143 16.59 -22.88 -13.67
C ASP A 143 16.68 -21.73 -12.65
N GLY A 144 17.60 -21.81 -11.69
CA GLY A 144 17.82 -20.80 -10.64
C GLY A 144 16.65 -20.65 -9.66
N ILE A 145 15.82 -21.69 -9.52
CA ILE A 145 14.70 -21.71 -8.58
C ILE A 145 14.78 -22.94 -7.67
N THR A 146 14.20 -22.87 -6.47
CA THR A 146 14.12 -24.03 -5.58
C THR A 146 12.88 -24.01 -4.69
N ASN A 147 12.31 -25.19 -4.44
CA ASN A 147 11.34 -25.36 -3.36
C ASN A 147 12.10 -25.34 -2.02
N GLY A 148 11.62 -24.61 -1.02
CA GLY A 148 12.36 -24.42 0.23
C GLY A 148 12.59 -25.71 1.00
N ALA A 149 11.56 -26.55 1.13
CA ALA A 149 11.65 -27.86 1.77
C ALA A 149 12.63 -28.80 1.06
N ALA A 150 12.71 -28.72 -0.28
CA ALA A 150 13.67 -29.48 -1.07
C ALA A 150 15.12 -29.02 -0.88
N TRP A 151 15.33 -27.74 -0.59
CA TRP A 151 16.66 -27.18 -0.33
C TRP A 151 17.11 -27.49 1.09
N TYR A 152 16.37 -26.98 2.09
CA TYR A 152 16.51 -27.35 3.49
C TYR A 152 15.22 -26.96 4.26
N PRO A 153 14.60 -27.91 4.99
CA PRO A 153 13.40 -27.60 5.77
C PRO A 153 13.60 -26.47 6.78
N LEU A 154 12.67 -25.52 6.77
CA LEU A 154 12.64 -24.32 7.59
C LEU A 154 11.23 -24.15 8.16
N TYR A 155 11.14 -23.74 9.42
CA TYR A 155 9.87 -23.55 10.13
C TYR A 155 9.80 -22.17 10.77
N GLY A 156 8.60 -21.61 10.83
CA GLY A 156 8.32 -20.26 11.33
C GLY A 156 8.87 -19.17 10.41
N GLY A 157 8.93 -19.46 9.11
CA GLY A 157 9.34 -18.53 8.07
C GLY A 157 8.22 -17.56 7.70
N MET A 158 8.60 -16.36 7.29
CA MET A 158 7.65 -15.33 6.85
C MET A 158 6.93 -15.71 5.54
N GLN A 159 7.64 -16.41 4.65
CA GLN A 159 7.18 -16.80 3.32
C GLN A 159 5.91 -17.66 3.37
N ASP A 160 5.98 -18.78 4.09
CA ASP A 160 4.87 -19.72 4.22
C ASP A 160 3.72 -19.10 5.02
N TRP A 161 4.03 -18.32 6.07
CA TRP A 161 3.03 -17.61 6.87
C TRP A 161 2.20 -16.64 6.01
N ASN A 162 2.83 -15.89 5.10
CA ASN A 162 2.13 -14.96 4.21
C ASN A 162 1.10 -15.67 3.33
N TYR A 163 1.45 -16.83 2.78
CA TYR A 163 0.53 -17.60 1.93
C TYR A 163 -0.62 -18.21 2.75
N ILE A 164 -0.33 -18.75 3.94
CA ILE A 164 -1.34 -19.42 4.79
C ILE A 164 -2.30 -18.42 5.44
N HIS A 165 -1.76 -17.34 6.01
CA HIS A 165 -2.52 -16.46 6.92
C HIS A 165 -2.86 -15.10 6.32
N ALA A 166 -2.01 -14.55 5.44
CA ALA A 166 -2.21 -13.21 4.86
C ALA A 166 -2.85 -13.24 3.46
N GLY A 167 -2.91 -14.40 2.83
CA GLY A 167 -3.40 -14.52 1.45
C GLY A 167 -2.39 -14.06 0.39
N CYS A 168 -1.13 -13.84 0.77
CA CYS A 168 -0.10 -13.17 -0.02
C CYS A 168 0.92 -14.17 -0.57
N PHE A 169 1.20 -14.09 -1.87
CA PHE A 169 2.17 -14.95 -2.54
C PHE A 169 3.57 -14.40 -2.37
N GLU A 170 4.32 -14.89 -1.39
CA GLU A 170 5.67 -14.43 -1.09
C GLU A 170 6.75 -15.38 -1.64
N LEU A 171 7.78 -14.82 -2.28
CA LEU A 171 9.01 -15.52 -2.62
C LEU A 171 10.14 -15.11 -1.67
N THR A 172 11.09 -16.01 -1.42
CA THR A 172 12.37 -15.67 -0.78
C THR A 172 13.46 -15.62 -1.84
N LEU A 173 14.03 -14.44 -2.08
CA LEU A 173 15.00 -14.22 -3.15
C LEU A 173 16.41 -14.10 -2.54
N GLU A 174 17.23 -15.12 -2.75
CA GLU A 174 18.65 -15.09 -2.41
C GLU A 174 19.41 -14.41 -3.56
N ILE A 175 19.89 -13.18 -3.33
CA ILE A 175 20.38 -12.29 -4.41
C ILE A 175 21.91 -12.19 -4.50
N SER A 176 22.64 -12.81 -3.58
CA SER A 176 24.11 -12.81 -3.54
C SER A 176 24.64 -13.89 -2.59
N ASP A 177 25.68 -14.60 -2.99
CA ASP A 177 26.41 -15.53 -2.13
C ASP A 177 27.08 -14.82 -0.94
N ASN A 178 27.56 -13.59 -1.17
CA ASN A 178 28.14 -12.77 -0.11
C ASN A 178 27.03 -12.04 0.65
N LYS A 179 26.82 -12.44 1.91
CA LYS A 179 25.84 -11.81 2.81
C LYS A 179 26.13 -10.33 3.10
N TRP A 180 27.40 -9.92 3.03
CA TRP A 180 27.84 -8.55 3.34
C TRP A 180 28.82 -8.04 2.28
N PRO A 181 28.34 -7.77 1.05
CA PRO A 181 29.18 -7.30 -0.03
C PRO A 181 29.78 -5.93 0.31
N VAL A 182 30.99 -5.67 -0.19
CA VAL A 182 31.60 -4.35 -0.03
C VAL A 182 30.85 -3.33 -0.88
N ALA A 183 30.88 -2.05 -0.47
CA ALA A 183 30.10 -1.00 -1.14
C ALA A 183 30.36 -0.88 -2.66
N ALA A 184 31.57 -1.24 -3.11
CA ALA A 184 31.95 -1.23 -4.53
C ALA A 184 31.21 -2.27 -5.38
N GLU A 185 30.67 -3.34 -4.77
CA GLU A 185 29.92 -4.39 -5.46
C GLU A 185 28.43 -4.05 -5.63
N LEU A 186 27.89 -3.13 -4.81
CA LEU A 186 26.46 -2.77 -4.80
C LEU A 186 25.93 -2.32 -6.18
N PRO A 187 26.65 -1.51 -6.99
CA PRO A 187 26.18 -1.14 -8.33
C PRO A 187 26.02 -2.34 -9.26
N ILE A 188 26.86 -3.38 -9.12
CA ILE A 188 26.80 -4.60 -9.93
C ILE A 188 25.62 -5.47 -9.47
N ILE A 189 25.46 -5.66 -8.16
CA ILE A 189 24.31 -6.40 -7.60
C ILE A 189 22.99 -5.74 -8.02
N TRP A 190 22.91 -4.41 -7.95
CA TRP A 190 21.76 -3.66 -8.46
C TRP A 190 21.54 -3.93 -9.95
N LYS A 191 22.59 -3.83 -10.78
CA LYS A 191 22.49 -4.07 -12.21
C LYS A 191 21.96 -5.46 -12.54
N TYR A 192 22.37 -6.49 -11.79
CA TYR A 192 21.95 -7.88 -12.00
C TYR A 192 20.49 -8.13 -11.60
N ASN A 193 20.00 -7.46 -10.56
CA ASN A 193 18.66 -7.70 -10.01
C ASN A 193 17.59 -6.74 -10.54
N LYS A 194 17.96 -5.56 -11.06
CA LYS A 194 17.02 -4.49 -11.42
C LYS A 194 15.90 -4.96 -12.35
N MET A 195 16.24 -5.70 -13.41
CA MET A 195 15.23 -6.20 -14.35
C MET A 195 14.37 -7.32 -13.76
N SER A 196 14.94 -8.20 -12.93
CA SER A 196 14.19 -9.23 -12.21
C SER A 196 13.14 -8.65 -11.28
N MET A 197 13.52 -7.65 -10.48
CA MET A 197 12.57 -6.97 -9.59
C MET A 197 11.46 -6.27 -10.38
N LEU A 198 11.80 -5.56 -11.46
CA LEU A 198 10.82 -4.91 -12.33
C LEU A 198 9.86 -5.93 -12.97
N ASN A 199 10.39 -7.03 -13.52
CA ASN A 199 9.57 -8.03 -14.20
C ASN A 199 8.68 -8.81 -13.22
N LEU A 200 9.17 -9.12 -12.02
CA LEU A 200 8.38 -9.78 -10.98
C LEU A 200 7.21 -8.90 -10.50
N VAL A 201 7.40 -7.60 -10.32
CA VAL A 201 6.29 -6.71 -9.95
C VAL A 201 5.34 -6.49 -11.13
N ALA A 202 5.89 -6.34 -12.34
CA ALA A 202 5.08 -6.16 -13.54
C ALA A 202 4.24 -7.39 -13.89
N SER A 203 4.69 -8.61 -13.54
CA SER A 203 3.92 -9.83 -13.79
C SER A 203 2.58 -9.85 -13.06
N LEU A 204 2.48 -9.18 -11.90
CA LEU A 204 1.22 -9.05 -11.15
C LEU A 204 0.07 -8.40 -11.94
N VAL A 205 0.39 -7.69 -13.02
CA VAL A 205 -0.57 -7.05 -13.93
C VAL A 205 -0.63 -7.75 -15.29
N LYS A 206 0.45 -8.44 -15.66
CA LYS A 206 0.61 -9.04 -17.00
C LYS A 206 0.21 -10.50 -17.07
N THR A 207 -0.01 -11.16 -15.93
CA THR A 207 -0.29 -12.59 -15.86
C THR A 207 -1.39 -12.89 -14.86
N GLY A 208 -2.00 -14.07 -14.97
CA GLY A 208 -3.04 -14.50 -14.04
C GLY A 208 -4.42 -13.93 -14.38
N VAL A 209 -5.33 -13.97 -13.41
CA VAL A 209 -6.72 -13.56 -13.58
C VAL A 209 -7.05 -12.44 -12.61
N HIS A 210 -7.67 -11.39 -13.11
CA HIS A 210 -8.12 -10.25 -12.31
C HIS A 210 -9.59 -9.98 -12.64
N GLY A 211 -10.33 -9.40 -11.70
CA GLY A 211 -11.70 -9.03 -12.00
C GLY A 211 -12.45 -8.54 -10.79
N ARG A 212 -13.75 -8.35 -10.96
CA ARG A 212 -14.66 -7.91 -9.92
C ARG A 212 -15.91 -8.77 -9.85
N ILE A 213 -16.51 -8.81 -8.67
CA ILE A 213 -17.70 -9.63 -8.41
C ILE A 213 -18.86 -8.73 -8.01
N TYR A 214 -19.97 -8.82 -8.74
CA TYR A 214 -21.15 -7.98 -8.56
C TYR A 214 -22.41 -8.79 -8.30
N SER A 215 -23.38 -8.16 -7.64
CA SER A 215 -24.74 -8.68 -7.46
C SER A 215 -25.59 -8.38 -8.69
N SER A 216 -26.35 -9.35 -9.20
CA SER A 216 -27.25 -9.12 -10.35
C SER A 216 -28.45 -8.24 -10.03
N GLY A 217 -28.89 -8.20 -8.76
CA GLY A 217 -30.10 -7.47 -8.36
C GLY A 217 -29.94 -5.95 -8.33
N ASP A 218 -28.82 -5.48 -7.77
CA ASP A 218 -28.56 -4.07 -7.47
C ASP A 218 -27.20 -3.58 -8.01
N GLY A 219 -26.42 -4.44 -8.67
CA GLY A 219 -25.11 -4.09 -9.23
C GLY A 219 -24.03 -3.82 -8.18
N ARG A 220 -24.31 -4.02 -6.89
CA ARG A 220 -23.34 -3.71 -5.83
C ARG A 220 -22.14 -4.65 -5.88
N PRO A 221 -20.92 -4.18 -5.53
CA PRO A 221 -19.76 -5.04 -5.34
C PRO A 221 -20.01 -6.05 -4.22
N LEU A 222 -19.56 -7.29 -4.41
CA LEU A 222 -19.68 -8.37 -3.45
C LEU A 222 -18.32 -8.79 -2.88
N PRO A 223 -18.15 -8.88 -1.55
CA PRO A 223 -16.95 -9.44 -0.92
C PRO A 223 -16.95 -10.98 -1.01
N ALA A 224 -17.04 -11.47 -2.23
CA ALA A 224 -17.14 -12.86 -2.61
C ALA A 224 -15.77 -13.54 -2.62
N SER A 225 -15.75 -14.83 -2.90
CA SER A 225 -14.53 -15.64 -2.96
C SER A 225 -14.38 -16.31 -4.32
N ILE A 226 -13.14 -16.38 -4.80
CA ILE A 226 -12.72 -17.07 -6.01
C ILE A 226 -11.95 -18.34 -5.63
N THR A 227 -12.38 -19.45 -6.21
CA THR A 227 -11.68 -20.74 -6.15
C THR A 227 -11.42 -21.23 -7.57
N VAL A 228 -10.39 -22.06 -7.72
CA VAL A 228 -10.02 -22.66 -9.02
C VAL A 228 -10.06 -24.17 -8.88
N SER A 229 -10.82 -24.86 -9.73
CA SER A 229 -10.93 -26.32 -9.67
C SER A 229 -9.56 -26.97 -9.79
N GLY A 230 -9.25 -27.87 -8.83
CA GLY A 230 -7.96 -28.56 -8.74
C GLY A 230 -6.89 -27.82 -7.92
N ILE A 231 -7.14 -26.57 -7.49
CA ILE A 231 -6.24 -25.84 -6.60
C ILE A 231 -6.97 -25.55 -5.29
N ASN A 232 -6.49 -26.16 -4.19
CA ASN A 232 -7.09 -26.00 -2.86
C ASN A 232 -6.64 -24.68 -2.20
N TYR A 233 -7.03 -23.56 -2.79
CA TYR A 233 -6.76 -22.22 -2.28
C TYR A 233 -7.88 -21.26 -2.66
N THR A 234 -8.27 -20.40 -1.72
CA THR A 234 -9.38 -19.45 -1.90
C THR A 234 -8.87 -18.03 -1.83
N VAL A 235 -9.11 -17.25 -2.89
CA VAL A 235 -8.85 -15.81 -2.91
C VAL A 235 -10.12 -15.06 -2.55
N ARG A 236 -10.05 -14.16 -1.57
CA ARG A 236 -11.18 -13.29 -1.19
C ARG A 236 -11.11 -11.99 -1.99
N ALA A 237 -12.23 -11.57 -2.54
CA ALA A 237 -12.34 -10.26 -3.18
C ALA A 237 -12.29 -9.13 -2.13
N GLY A 238 -11.76 -7.98 -2.53
CA GLY A 238 -11.66 -6.78 -1.71
C GLY A 238 -13.04 -6.31 -1.25
N ARG A 239 -13.14 -5.89 0.02
CA ARG A 239 -14.44 -5.56 0.63
C ARG A 239 -15.13 -4.36 -0.02
N THR A 240 -14.35 -3.38 -0.48
CA THR A 240 -14.87 -2.09 -0.95
C THR A 240 -15.21 -2.12 -2.45
N PHE A 241 -14.33 -2.70 -3.27
CA PHE A 241 -14.45 -2.66 -4.72
C PHE A 241 -14.73 -4.04 -5.35
N ALA A 242 -14.81 -5.09 -4.54
CA ALA A 242 -14.99 -6.48 -4.97
C ALA A 242 -13.96 -6.96 -5.99
N ASP A 243 -12.79 -6.31 -6.03
CA ASP A 243 -11.68 -6.67 -6.89
C ASP A 243 -10.94 -7.87 -6.33
N TYR A 244 -10.51 -8.76 -7.21
CA TYR A 244 -9.68 -9.90 -6.86
C TYR A 244 -8.53 -10.05 -7.84
N HIS A 245 -7.44 -10.62 -7.34
CA HIS A 245 -6.26 -10.95 -8.13
C HIS A 245 -5.88 -12.39 -7.83
N ARG A 246 -6.00 -13.26 -8.83
CA ARG A 246 -5.69 -14.69 -8.73
C ARG A 246 -4.47 -14.97 -9.59
N LEU A 247 -3.31 -15.10 -8.95
CA LEU A 247 -2.07 -15.48 -9.60
C LEU A 247 -2.16 -16.95 -10.03
N LEU A 248 -1.91 -17.20 -11.30
CA LEU A 248 -1.95 -18.53 -11.92
C LEU A 248 -0.84 -18.60 -12.95
N ALA A 249 -0.21 -19.77 -13.07
CA ALA A 249 0.67 -20.04 -14.19
C ALA A 249 -0.15 -20.15 -15.49
N PRO A 250 0.41 -19.72 -16.64
CA PRO A 250 -0.18 -19.99 -17.95
C PRO A 250 -0.45 -21.49 -18.13
N ARG A 251 -1.68 -21.84 -18.52
CA ARG A 251 -2.03 -23.21 -18.91
C ARG A 251 -3.30 -23.20 -19.75
N ASP A 252 -3.47 -24.26 -20.52
CA ASP A 252 -4.61 -24.46 -21.41
C ASP A 252 -5.94 -24.10 -20.76
N LYS A 253 -6.34 -24.73 -19.65
CA LYS A 253 -7.70 -24.56 -19.12
C LYS A 253 -7.77 -24.41 -17.60
N TYR A 254 -8.47 -23.38 -17.13
CA TYR A 254 -8.90 -23.24 -15.73
C TYR A 254 -10.42 -23.25 -15.64
N GLU A 255 -10.95 -23.89 -14.60
CA GLU A 255 -12.33 -23.67 -14.18
C GLU A 255 -12.30 -22.79 -12.93
N VAL A 256 -12.88 -21.59 -13.04
CA VAL A 256 -12.90 -20.57 -12.00
C VAL A 256 -14.31 -20.48 -11.45
N VAL A 257 -14.44 -20.51 -10.13
CA VAL A 257 -15.73 -20.48 -9.44
C VAL A 257 -15.76 -19.28 -8.50
N ALA A 258 -16.80 -18.46 -8.65
CA ALA A 258 -17.12 -17.37 -7.73
C ALA A 258 -18.25 -17.78 -6.79
N THR A 259 -18.06 -17.55 -5.50
CA THR A 259 -18.97 -17.96 -4.43
C THR A 259 -19.18 -16.85 -3.40
N MET A 260 -20.39 -16.74 -2.88
CA MET A 260 -20.76 -15.78 -1.84
C MET A 260 -21.97 -16.36 -1.08
N PRO A 261 -21.94 -16.42 0.27
CA PRO A 261 -23.12 -16.85 1.03
C PRO A 261 -24.36 -16.02 0.69
N GLY A 262 -25.49 -16.70 0.45
CA GLY A 262 -26.74 -16.07 0.03
C GLY A 262 -26.84 -15.76 -1.47
N TYR A 263 -25.86 -16.18 -2.27
CA TYR A 263 -25.86 -16.07 -3.73
C TYR A 263 -25.57 -17.44 -4.36
N LYS A 264 -26.16 -17.68 -5.53
CA LYS A 264 -25.86 -18.85 -6.35
C LYS A 264 -24.43 -18.74 -6.88
N SER A 265 -23.63 -19.75 -6.58
CA SER A 265 -22.28 -19.87 -7.13
C SER A 265 -22.31 -19.88 -8.66
N ARG A 266 -21.31 -19.26 -9.28
CA ARG A 266 -21.11 -19.31 -10.73
C ARG A 266 -19.72 -19.84 -11.04
N ASN A 267 -19.65 -20.76 -11.99
CA ASN A 267 -18.39 -21.24 -12.54
C ASN A 267 -18.27 -20.85 -14.01
N THR A 268 -17.03 -20.78 -14.49
CA THR A 268 -16.71 -20.57 -15.89
C THR A 268 -15.39 -21.24 -16.23
N THR A 269 -15.24 -21.62 -17.49
CA THR A 269 -13.99 -22.13 -18.04
C THR A 269 -13.28 -21.01 -18.77
N ILE A 270 -11.99 -20.83 -18.48
CA ILE A 270 -11.12 -19.88 -19.18
C ILE A 270 -9.90 -20.59 -19.76
N TRP A 271 -9.35 -20.01 -20.83
CA TRP A 271 -8.05 -20.38 -21.39
C TRP A 271 -7.05 -19.30 -21.02
N LEU A 272 -6.04 -19.63 -20.22
CA LEU A 272 -5.06 -18.66 -19.73
C LEU A 272 -3.73 -18.87 -20.44
N ASP A 273 -3.47 -18.05 -21.44
CA ASP A 273 -2.18 -17.99 -22.12
C ASP A 273 -1.14 -17.25 -21.26
N GLU A 274 -0.09 -16.70 -21.88
CA GLU A 274 0.94 -15.94 -21.17
C GLU A 274 0.44 -14.60 -20.62
N GLY A 275 -0.72 -14.10 -21.07
CA GLY A 275 -1.27 -12.80 -20.71
C GLY A 275 -2.21 -12.83 -19.50
N ALA A 276 -2.46 -11.64 -18.95
CA ALA A 276 -3.48 -11.45 -17.92
C ALA A 276 -4.87 -11.52 -18.54
N MET A 277 -5.80 -12.13 -17.82
CA MET A 277 -7.22 -12.17 -18.17
C MET A 277 -8.05 -11.35 -17.20
N THR A 278 -8.92 -10.48 -17.73
CA THR A 278 -9.99 -9.86 -16.94
C THR A 278 -11.21 -10.77 -16.94
N LEU A 279 -11.69 -11.15 -15.76
CA LEU A 279 -12.83 -12.04 -15.57
C LEU A 279 -13.75 -11.49 -14.48
N ASP A 280 -14.84 -10.83 -14.88
CA ASP A 280 -15.83 -10.37 -13.92
C ASP A 280 -16.92 -11.44 -13.70
N PHE A 281 -17.44 -11.51 -12.48
CA PHE A 281 -18.57 -12.36 -12.13
C PHE A 281 -19.77 -11.52 -11.72
N VAL A 282 -20.96 -11.95 -12.13
CA VAL A 282 -22.23 -11.42 -11.64
C VAL A 282 -23.00 -12.55 -11.00
N LEU A 283 -23.25 -12.48 -9.69
CA LEU A 283 -23.90 -13.53 -8.90
C LEU A 283 -25.37 -13.19 -8.65
N ASP A 284 -26.22 -14.20 -8.70
CA ASP A 284 -27.65 -14.07 -8.45
C ASP A 284 -27.98 -14.40 -6.99
N PRO A 285 -28.78 -13.57 -6.27
CA PRO A 285 -29.22 -13.91 -4.93
C PRO A 285 -29.97 -15.25 -4.89
N GLU A 286 -29.76 -16.02 -3.83
CA GLU A 286 -30.58 -17.20 -3.56
C GLU A 286 -31.97 -16.76 -3.09
N VAL A 287 -33.00 -17.04 -3.89
CA VAL A 287 -34.39 -16.77 -3.49
C VAL A 287 -34.85 -17.89 -2.56
N SER A 288 -34.96 -17.62 -1.27
CA SER A 288 -35.64 -18.53 -0.35
C SER A 288 -37.15 -18.41 -0.54
N VAL A 289 -37.77 -19.36 -1.25
CA VAL A 289 -39.24 -19.47 -1.28
C VAL A 289 -39.69 -20.07 0.06
N LYS A 290 -39.88 -19.24 1.09
CA LYS A 290 -40.81 -19.59 2.16
C LYS A 290 -42.21 -19.26 1.64
N GLY A 291 -43.05 -20.29 1.59
CA GLY A 291 -44.33 -20.27 0.88
C GLY A 291 -45.19 -19.04 1.17
N GLY A 292 -45.70 -18.45 0.10
CA GLY A 292 -46.88 -17.59 0.11
C GLY A 292 -46.79 -16.33 0.96
N ILE A 293 -45.86 -15.43 0.62
CA ILE A 293 -46.00 -13.96 0.56
C ILE A 293 -44.64 -13.49 -0.01
N LEU A 294 -44.65 -12.64 -1.03
CA LEU A 294 -43.46 -11.88 -1.43
C LEU A 294 -43.12 -10.91 -0.30
N GLN A 295 -42.43 -11.41 0.73
CA GLN A 295 -41.85 -10.60 1.78
C GLN A 295 -40.36 -10.52 1.48
N ASN A 296 -39.91 -9.34 1.07
CA ASN A 296 -38.51 -8.97 1.16
C ASN A 296 -38.07 -9.27 2.59
N VAL A 297 -37.22 -10.29 2.78
CA VAL A 297 -36.54 -10.54 4.05
C VAL A 297 -35.41 -9.53 4.17
N TYR A 298 -35.79 -8.26 4.30
CA TYR A 298 -35.02 -7.16 4.84
C TYR A 298 -35.97 -6.36 5.72
N ASP A 299 -36.53 -7.02 6.73
CA ASP A 299 -37.00 -6.30 7.91
C ASP A 299 -35.86 -6.29 8.93
N CYS A 300 -34.83 -5.52 8.62
CA CYS A 300 -33.86 -5.09 9.61
C CYS A 300 -34.50 -3.88 10.30
N ASN A 301 -35.01 -4.11 11.50
CA ASN A 301 -35.40 -3.07 12.44
C ASN A 301 -34.17 -2.20 12.77
N CYS A 302 -33.97 -1.14 11.99
CA CYS A 302 -32.84 -0.21 12.07
C CYS A 302 -33.34 1.19 12.48
N ASP A 303 -33.84 1.35 13.72
CA ASP A 303 -34.15 2.69 14.23
C ASP A 303 -33.38 3.08 15.51
N SER A 304 -32.18 2.53 15.72
CA SER A 304 -31.28 3.10 16.75
C SER A 304 -29.78 3.01 16.46
N LYS A 305 -29.31 2.04 15.64
CA LYS A 305 -27.88 1.89 15.31
C LYS A 305 -27.38 2.73 14.13
N SER A 306 -28.23 3.07 13.17
CA SER A 306 -27.86 3.92 12.03
C SER A 306 -27.50 5.34 12.46
N LYS A 307 -28.13 5.86 13.53
CA LYS A 307 -27.73 7.14 14.14
C LYS A 307 -26.39 7.06 14.87
N LEU A 308 -25.95 5.90 15.34
CA LEU A 308 -24.68 5.76 16.05
C LEU A 308 -23.51 5.62 15.05
N GLU A 309 -23.66 4.82 14.00
CA GLU A 309 -22.63 4.68 12.94
C GLU A 309 -22.55 5.91 12.02
N PHE A 310 -23.66 6.61 11.76
CA PHE A 310 -23.63 7.88 11.01
C PHE A 310 -22.95 9.01 11.82
N VAL A 311 -23.02 8.95 13.15
CA VAL A 311 -22.29 9.87 14.04
C VAL A 311 -20.80 9.49 14.13
N GLU A 312 -20.44 8.21 14.11
CA GLU A 312 -19.02 7.80 14.01
C GLU A 312 -18.40 8.10 12.63
N PHE A 313 -19.16 7.95 11.54
CA PHE A 313 -18.73 8.27 10.17
C PHE A 313 -18.45 9.78 9.97
N LEU A 314 -19.23 10.65 10.62
CA LEU A 314 -19.00 12.10 10.59
C LEU A 314 -17.79 12.53 11.44
N TRP A 315 -17.30 11.69 12.35
CA TRP A 315 -16.32 12.08 13.38
C TRP A 315 -14.95 11.39 13.22
N GLY A 316 -14.79 10.32 12.43
CA GLY A 316 -13.53 9.56 12.37
C GLY A 316 -12.44 10.12 11.43
N SER A 317 -12.80 10.66 10.27
CA SER A 317 -11.82 11.02 9.21
C SER A 317 -11.81 12.51 8.85
N HIS A 318 -12.82 13.26 9.27
CA HIS A 318 -12.89 14.71 9.07
C HIS A 318 -12.39 15.52 10.27
N PHE A 319 -12.26 14.92 11.46
CA PHE A 319 -11.87 15.62 12.68
C PHE A 319 -10.46 16.20 12.59
N GLU A 320 -9.50 15.51 11.96
CA GLU A 320 -8.15 16.05 11.78
C GLU A 320 -8.15 17.28 10.86
N VAL A 321 -8.96 17.27 9.80
CA VAL A 321 -9.07 18.40 8.87
C VAL A 321 -9.78 19.58 9.54
N PHE A 322 -10.85 19.33 10.29
CA PHE A 322 -11.57 20.36 11.05
C PHE A 322 -10.72 20.91 12.19
N PHE A 323 -9.96 20.07 12.89
CA PHE A 323 -9.06 20.49 13.96
C PHE A 323 -7.93 21.37 13.40
N VAL A 324 -7.34 21.01 12.26
CA VAL A 324 -6.37 21.87 11.56
C VAL A 324 -6.99 23.20 11.14
N PHE A 325 -8.22 23.20 10.62
CA PHE A 325 -8.92 24.44 10.27
C PHE A 325 -9.25 25.31 11.51
N ILE A 326 -9.67 24.71 12.62
CA ILE A 326 -9.97 25.42 13.88
C ILE A 326 -8.68 25.98 14.48
N VAL A 327 -7.57 25.24 14.45
CA VAL A 327 -6.26 25.73 14.91
C VAL A 327 -5.76 26.87 14.03
N ILE A 328 -5.93 26.80 12.70
CA ILE A 328 -5.60 27.88 11.78
C ILE A 328 -6.48 29.12 12.05
N LEU A 329 -7.79 28.95 12.20
CA LEU A 329 -8.72 30.03 12.51
C LEU A 329 -8.43 30.66 13.88
N GLY A 330 -8.11 29.86 14.88
CA GLY A 330 -7.69 30.31 16.22
C GLY A 330 -6.37 31.08 16.17
N PHE A 331 -5.38 30.59 15.42
CA PHE A 331 -4.11 31.29 15.23
C PHE A 331 -4.29 32.62 14.49
N LEU A 332 -5.13 32.65 13.44
CA LEU A 332 -5.50 33.87 12.74
C LEU A 332 -6.23 34.84 13.68
N CYS A 333 -7.18 34.37 14.49
CA CYS A 333 -7.86 35.20 15.50
C CYS A 333 -6.89 35.80 16.52
N ILE A 334 -5.91 35.03 17.00
CA ILE A 334 -4.87 35.53 17.92
C ILE A 334 -3.99 36.59 17.22
N LEU A 335 -3.62 36.38 15.95
CA LEU A 335 -2.87 37.38 15.17
C LEU A 335 -3.70 38.66 14.95
N PHE A 336 -5.01 38.55 14.71
CA PHE A 336 -5.90 39.71 14.58
C PHE A 336 -6.15 40.43 15.91
N GLN A 337 -6.24 39.71 17.03
CA GLN A 337 -6.33 40.30 18.37
C GLN A 337 -5.01 40.98 18.78
N LYS A 338 -3.86 40.40 18.43
CA LYS A 338 -2.54 41.04 18.63
C LYS A 338 -2.37 42.27 17.74
N ARG A 339 -2.87 42.26 16.49
CA ARG A 339 -2.92 43.46 15.63
C ARG A 339 -3.86 44.55 16.16
N LYS A 340 -5.00 44.20 16.79
CA LYS A 340 -5.87 45.17 17.48
C LYS A 340 -5.18 45.79 18.70
N LYS A 341 -4.49 45.00 19.54
CA LYS A 341 -3.71 45.53 20.67
C LYS A 341 -2.54 46.42 20.24
N VAL A 342 -1.87 46.10 19.14
CA VAL A 342 -0.79 46.95 18.58
C VAL A 342 -1.35 48.24 17.96
N LYS A 343 -2.51 48.21 17.27
CA LYS A 343 -3.15 49.42 16.72
C LYS A 343 -3.72 50.37 17.79
N ILE A 344 -4.17 49.83 18.93
CA ILE A 344 -4.65 50.66 20.06
C ILE A 344 -3.49 51.36 20.77
N SER A 345 -2.26 50.83 20.69
CA SER A 345 -1.06 51.48 21.23
C SER A 345 -0.45 52.55 20.31
N THR A 346 -0.84 52.61 19.04
CA THR A 346 -0.35 53.60 18.06
C THR A 346 -1.51 54.26 17.32
N THR A 347 -2.33 54.98 18.08
CA THR A 347 -3.22 56.01 17.51
C THR A 347 -2.93 57.34 18.18
N LYS A 348 -1.83 57.99 17.76
CA LYS A 348 -1.74 59.44 17.72
C LYS A 348 -1.05 59.82 16.40
N GLN A 349 -1.78 60.62 15.62
CA GLN A 349 -1.41 61.32 14.38
C GLN A 349 -1.77 60.68 13.03
N ARG A 350 -2.80 61.34 12.44
CA ARG A 350 -2.98 61.78 11.04
C ARG A 350 -3.41 60.73 10.01
N THR A 351 -4.70 60.71 9.63
CA THR A 351 -5.46 61.48 8.59
C THR A 351 -5.33 60.96 7.15
N VAL A 352 -6.49 60.45 6.70
CA VAL A 352 -7.12 60.42 5.37
C VAL A 352 -6.48 59.56 4.26
N MET A 353 -7.14 58.43 3.99
CA MET A 353 -7.62 58.09 2.65
C MET A 353 -8.78 57.10 2.80
N ASP A 354 -9.93 57.46 2.21
CA ASP A 354 -11.16 56.68 2.19
C ASP A 354 -10.94 55.31 1.55
N ILE A 355 -11.23 54.24 2.30
CA ILE A 355 -11.46 52.91 1.76
C ILE A 355 -12.75 52.42 2.43
N VAL A 356 -13.75 52.17 1.59
CA VAL A 356 -15.07 51.65 1.91
C VAL A 356 -14.99 50.54 2.97
N GLU A 357 -15.61 50.82 4.11
CA GLU A 357 -15.81 49.92 5.23
C GLU A 357 -16.80 48.81 4.80
N LEU A 358 -16.38 47.55 4.83
CA LEU A 358 -17.28 46.39 4.70
C LEU A 358 -17.49 45.80 6.09
N ASP A 359 -18.42 46.38 6.82
CA ASP A 359 -18.90 45.93 8.12
C ASP A 359 -20.14 45.04 7.94
N SER A 360 -19.96 43.72 8.01
CA SER A 360 -20.77 42.77 8.82
C SER A 360 -20.47 41.31 8.42
N CYS A 361 -20.76 40.38 9.34
CA CYS A 361 -20.63 38.94 9.12
C CYS A 361 -21.62 38.39 8.06
N ASP A 362 -22.68 39.14 7.75
CA ASP A 362 -23.74 38.71 6.81
C ASP A 362 -23.32 38.91 5.34
N ASP A 363 -22.43 39.85 5.08
CA ASP A 363 -21.93 40.14 3.73
C ASP A 363 -20.94 39.06 3.23
N TRP A 364 -20.27 38.38 4.16
CA TRP A 364 -19.41 37.22 3.87
C TRP A 364 -20.20 35.95 3.60
N LYS A 365 -21.30 35.73 4.33
CA LYS A 365 -22.22 34.62 4.04
C LYS A 365 -22.80 34.73 2.64
N LYS A 366 -23.24 35.94 2.25
CA LYS A 366 -23.79 36.21 0.92
C LYS A 366 -22.78 35.92 -0.21
N LYS A 367 -21.51 36.30 -0.03
CA LYS A 367 -20.43 35.98 -0.98
C LYS A 367 -20.07 34.50 -1.05
N ILE A 368 -20.17 33.79 0.07
CA ILE A 368 -19.95 32.34 0.13
C ILE A 368 -21.10 31.62 -0.58
N ASP A 369 -22.33 32.04 -0.38
CA ASP A 369 -23.51 31.46 -1.03
C ASP A 369 -23.50 31.73 -2.55
N GLU A 370 -23.12 32.94 -2.99
CA GLU A 370 -22.92 33.25 -4.42
C GLU A 370 -21.79 32.41 -5.05
N TYR A 371 -20.73 32.13 -4.30
CA TYR A 371 -19.61 31.28 -4.75
C TYR A 371 -20.04 29.81 -4.86
N LEU A 372 -20.81 29.31 -3.90
CA LEU A 372 -21.34 27.95 -3.89
C LEU A 372 -22.37 27.75 -5.02
N GLN A 373 -23.25 28.72 -5.27
CA GLN A 373 -24.18 28.69 -6.40
C GLN A 373 -23.47 28.68 -7.76
N ARG A 374 -22.35 29.41 -7.90
CA ARG A 374 -21.53 29.37 -9.12
C ARG A 374 -20.83 28.02 -9.32
N MET A 375 -20.38 27.39 -8.23
CA MET A 375 -19.73 26.07 -8.27
C MET A 375 -20.66 24.93 -8.72
N THR A 376 -21.96 25.02 -8.38
CA THR A 376 -22.97 24.04 -8.80
C THR A 376 -23.37 24.17 -10.28
N ALA A 377 -23.18 25.35 -10.89
CA ALA A 377 -23.52 25.61 -12.29
C ALA A 377 -22.37 25.39 -13.29
N MET A 378 -21.14 25.17 -12.80
CA MET A 378 -19.93 25.04 -13.63
C MET A 378 -19.66 23.59 -14.07
N ASN A 379 -19.09 23.41 -15.26
CA ASN A 379 -18.64 22.09 -15.71
C ASN A 379 -17.27 21.72 -15.08
N ALA A 380 -16.86 20.45 -15.23
CA ALA A 380 -15.66 19.93 -14.56
C ALA A 380 -14.35 20.64 -14.95
N VAL A 381 -14.29 21.22 -16.16
CA VAL A 381 -13.12 21.95 -16.67
C VAL A 381 -13.02 23.33 -16.01
N GLU A 382 -14.14 24.03 -15.88
CA GLU A 382 -14.22 25.34 -15.25
C GLU A 382 -13.89 25.28 -13.75
N ARG A 383 -14.34 24.23 -13.04
CA ARG A 383 -13.98 24.01 -11.63
C ARG A 383 -12.48 23.85 -11.44
N LYS A 384 -11.81 23.11 -12.33
CA LYS A 384 -10.37 22.87 -12.27
C LYS A 384 -9.57 24.16 -12.49
N ALA A 385 -10.03 25.03 -13.38
CA ALA A 385 -9.42 26.34 -13.63
C ALA A 385 -9.57 27.32 -12.44
N LEU A 386 -10.73 27.29 -11.77
CA LEU A 386 -10.98 28.11 -10.58
C LEU A 386 -10.11 27.67 -9.38
N HIS A 387 -9.98 26.35 -9.16
CA HIS A 387 -9.08 25.79 -8.14
C HIS A 387 -7.61 26.14 -8.40
N ALA A 388 -7.16 26.12 -9.66
CA ALA A 388 -5.81 26.50 -10.03
C ALA A 388 -5.53 28.00 -9.76
N ARG A 389 -6.52 28.87 -10.02
CA ARG A 389 -6.42 30.32 -9.71
C ARG A 389 -6.34 30.58 -8.21
N LEU A 390 -7.16 29.90 -7.41
CA LEU A 390 -7.12 30.00 -5.94
C LEU A 390 -5.81 29.48 -5.35
N ALA A 391 -5.29 28.36 -5.85
CA ALA A 391 -4.00 27.82 -5.43
C ALA A 391 -2.83 28.78 -5.74
N LYS A 392 -2.91 29.53 -6.85
CA LYS A 392 -1.93 30.57 -7.20
C LYS A 392 -1.99 31.75 -6.23
N SER A 393 -3.18 32.19 -5.85
CA SER A 393 -3.38 33.27 -4.87
C SER A 393 -2.86 32.90 -3.48
N VAL A 394 -3.07 31.66 -3.04
CA VAL A 394 -2.56 31.15 -1.74
C VAL A 394 -1.03 31.06 -1.73
N ARG A 395 -0.40 30.71 -2.86
CA ARG A 395 1.07 30.71 -2.98
C ARG A 395 1.66 32.12 -2.93
N LEU A 396 0.99 33.12 -3.51
CA LEU A 396 1.40 34.53 -3.43
C LEU A 396 1.34 35.07 -1.99
N ILE A 397 0.34 34.65 -1.20
CA ILE A 397 0.23 35.04 0.22
C ILE A 397 1.36 34.41 1.05
N LYS A 398 1.75 33.16 0.75
CA LYS A 398 2.89 32.49 1.41
C LYS A 398 4.24 33.13 1.10
N ALA A 399 4.43 33.63 -0.12
CA ALA A 399 5.67 34.31 -0.54
C ALA A 399 5.87 35.68 0.14
N ASN A 400 4.78 36.41 0.40
CA ASN A 400 4.84 37.72 1.08
C ASN A 400 4.93 37.63 2.63
N GLY A 401 4.84 36.43 3.21
CA GLY A 401 4.86 36.20 4.66
C GLY A 401 6.26 35.96 5.28
N GLN A 402 7.31 35.81 4.47
CA GLN A 402 8.70 35.63 4.94
C GLN A 402 9.50 36.94 4.88
N GLY A 403 9.06 37.95 5.63
CA GLY A 403 9.78 39.21 5.83
C GLY A 403 10.02 39.49 7.32
N LYS A 404 11.25 39.23 7.79
CA LYS A 404 11.97 39.72 8.99
C LYS A 404 11.17 40.06 10.26
N PHE A 405 11.53 39.43 11.39
CA PHE A 405 11.63 40.13 12.69
C PHE A 405 12.62 39.40 13.63
N ASN A 406 13.63 40.13 14.09
CA ASN A 406 14.62 39.75 15.10
C ASN A 406 14.62 40.87 16.16
N PRO A 407 14.41 40.59 17.46
CA PRO A 407 14.76 41.52 18.54
C PRO A 407 15.69 40.80 19.55
N SER A 408 16.70 41.37 20.21
CA SER A 408 17.03 42.75 20.58
C SER A 408 18.39 42.71 21.33
N SER A 409 19.21 43.77 21.23
CA SER A 409 20.35 44.08 22.13
C SER A 409 19.90 45.11 23.19
N PRO A 410 20.61 45.39 24.31
CA PRO A 410 21.92 46.07 24.27
C PRO A 410 22.91 45.74 25.42
N SER A 411 24.22 45.79 25.16
CA SER A 411 25.17 46.42 26.10
C SER A 411 26.49 46.77 25.43
N SER A 412 27.04 47.88 25.91
CA SER A 412 28.25 48.60 25.53
C SER A 412 29.55 47.79 25.54
N ARG A 413 30.46 48.03 24.58
CA ARG A 413 31.77 48.69 24.81
C ARG A 413 32.67 48.67 23.55
N SER A 414 33.11 49.89 23.24
CA SER A 414 34.36 50.33 22.60
C SER A 414 35.29 49.38 21.82
N ARG A 415 35.68 49.92 20.65
CA ARG A 415 37.04 50.05 20.09
C ARG A 415 37.68 48.90 19.29
N SER A 416 38.06 49.32 18.08
CA SER A 416 39.32 49.06 17.35
C SER A 416 39.40 47.90 16.36
N MET A 417 39.30 48.27 15.08
CA MET A 417 40.36 48.20 14.05
C MET A 417 41.35 47.01 14.04
N LYS A 418 41.44 46.41 12.83
CA LYS A 418 42.62 45.85 12.10
C LYS A 418 42.79 44.32 11.95
N ILE A 419 42.62 43.89 10.68
CA ILE A 419 43.61 43.26 9.76
C ILE A 419 44.04 41.78 9.96
N THR A 420 43.83 41.02 8.84
CA THR A 420 44.50 39.78 8.33
C THR A 420 44.36 38.48 9.13
N ARG A 421 44.32 37.29 8.53
CA ARG A 421 44.52 36.85 7.12
C ARG A 421 43.64 35.63 6.87
#